data_AF-A0A1M6IFG6-F1
#
_entry.id   AF-A0A1M6IFG6-F1
#
_cell.length_a   1.000
_cell.length_b   1.000
_cell.length_c   1.000
_cell.angle_alpha   90.00
_cell.angle_beta   90.00
_cell.angle_gamma   90.00
#
_symmetry.space_group_name_H-M   'P 1'
#
loop_
_entity.id
_entity.type
_entity.pdbx_description
1 polymer ?
#
loop_
_entity_poly.entity_id
_entity_poly.type
_entity_poly.pdbx_seq_one_letter_code
_entity_poly.pdbx_strand_id
1 'polypeptide(L)'
;MDAKRLEELADYYDTHDVADELGEATGHPPVARDDVMIVSSIRLPKATMDRVREAAHQEGVKPTALMRRWIERQLDLAERVAVERESAQEEHLALLLRLAVRQELQDAGLRGV
;
A
#
# COMPACT_ATOMS: atom_id res chain seq x y z
N MET A 1 34.39 -23.92 0.29
CA MET A 1 34.19 -24.48 1.64
C MET A 1 35.21 -25.56 1.81
N ASP A 2 35.99 -25.49 2.88
CA ASP A 2 37.20 -26.29 3.05
C ASP A 2 36.88 -27.53 3.89
N ALA A 3 37.52 -28.67 3.60
CA ALA A 3 37.19 -29.96 4.21
C ALA A 3 37.25 -29.93 5.74
N LYS A 4 38.23 -29.21 6.30
CA LYS A 4 38.39 -29.02 7.74
C LYS A 4 37.17 -28.35 8.39
N ARG A 5 36.55 -27.40 7.70
CA ARG A 5 35.37 -26.68 8.21
C ARG A 5 34.11 -27.52 8.15
N LEU A 6 34.06 -28.53 7.28
CA LEU A 6 32.96 -29.51 7.25
C LEU A 6 33.07 -30.50 8.39
N GLU A 7 34.28 -30.94 8.72
CA GLU A 7 34.56 -31.84 9.85
C GLU A 7 34.27 -31.16 11.19
N GLU A 8 34.73 -29.92 11.38
CA GLU A 8 34.40 -29.10 12.57
C GLU A 8 32.88 -28.88 12.73
N LEU A 9 32.15 -28.77 11.63
CA LEU A 9 30.69 -28.59 11.67
C LEU A 9 29.99 -29.91 12.02
N ALA A 10 30.48 -31.04 11.52
CA ALA A 10 29.96 -32.36 11.85
C ALA A 10 30.14 -32.66 13.36
N ASP A 11 31.34 -32.43 13.89
CA ASP A 11 31.63 -32.62 15.33
C ASP A 11 30.75 -31.74 16.22
N TYR A 12 30.46 -30.51 15.77
CA TYR A 12 29.55 -29.59 16.47
C TYR A 12 28.14 -30.18 16.55
N TYR A 13 27.55 -30.60 15.43
CA TYR A 13 26.18 -31.12 15.40
C TYR A 13 26.02 -32.53 15.98
N ASP A 14 27.07 -33.32 16.04
CA ASP A 14 27.06 -34.63 16.73
C ASP A 14 27.04 -34.48 18.25
N THR A 15 27.48 -33.33 18.78
CA THR A 15 27.60 -33.08 20.23
C THR A 15 26.63 -32.03 20.76
N HIS A 16 26.07 -31.18 19.89
CA HIS A 16 25.13 -30.12 20.26
C HIS A 16 23.71 -30.50 19.85
N ASP A 17 22.82 -30.63 20.84
CA ASP A 17 21.40 -30.84 20.58
C ASP A 17 20.73 -29.53 20.19
N VAL A 18 20.36 -29.42 18.92
CA VAL A 18 19.63 -28.27 18.37
C VAL A 18 18.21 -28.14 18.91
N ALA A 19 17.69 -29.15 19.63
CA ALA A 19 16.37 -29.10 20.25
C ALA A 19 16.30 -28.06 21.37
N ASP A 20 17.36 -27.91 22.16
CA ASP A 20 17.42 -26.93 23.24
C ASP A 20 17.50 -25.49 22.67
N GLU A 21 18.32 -25.27 21.64
CA GLU A 21 18.42 -23.99 20.95
C GLU A 21 17.10 -23.59 20.26
N LEU A 22 16.37 -24.56 19.71
CA LEU A 22 15.06 -24.33 19.11
C LEU A 22 13.97 -24.08 20.16
N GLY A 23 14.08 -24.70 21.35
CA GLY A 23 13.19 -24.45 22.48
C GLY A 23 13.35 -23.05 23.08
N GLU A 24 14.57 -22.51 23.03
CA GLU A 24 14.89 -21.13 23.45
C GLU A 24 14.62 -20.08 22.36
N ALA A 25 14.36 -20.51 21.12
CA ALA A 25 14.05 -19.61 20.03
C ALA A 25 12.72 -18.86 20.31
N THR A 26 12.86 -17.59 20.66
CA THR A 26 11.71 -16.69 20.82
C THR A 26 11.09 -16.42 19.44
N GLY A 27 9.88 -16.94 19.26
CA GLY A 27 9.08 -16.67 18.06
C GLY A 27 8.99 -15.17 17.83
N HIS A 28 9.30 -14.74 16.61
CA HIS A 28 9.20 -13.32 16.28
C HIS A 28 7.72 -12.91 16.34
N PRO A 29 7.40 -11.74 16.91
CA PRO A 29 6.04 -11.27 16.93
C PRO A 29 5.52 -11.17 15.49
N PRO A 30 4.26 -11.56 15.24
CA PRO A 30 3.69 -11.44 13.91
C PRO A 30 3.74 -9.99 13.46
N VAL A 31 4.22 -9.77 12.23
CA VAL A 31 4.20 -8.46 11.60
C VAL A 31 2.74 -8.02 11.46
N ALA A 32 2.43 -6.77 11.83
CA ALA A 32 1.08 -6.24 11.68
C ALA A 32 0.65 -6.33 10.21
N ARG A 33 -0.64 -6.60 9.96
CA ARG A 33 -1.17 -6.82 8.61
C ARG A 33 -0.79 -5.69 7.65
N ASP A 34 -0.81 -4.45 8.14
CA ASP A 34 -0.56 -3.25 7.34
C ASP A 34 0.93 -3.05 7.01
N ASP A 35 1.83 -3.72 7.74
CA ASP A 35 3.28 -3.67 7.53
C ASP A 35 3.78 -4.79 6.59
N VAL A 36 2.89 -5.68 6.15
CA VAL A 36 3.25 -6.78 5.24
C VAL A 36 3.49 -6.25 3.83
N MET A 37 4.75 -6.32 3.38
CA MET A 37 5.14 -5.93 2.02
C MET A 37 4.94 -7.09 1.04
N ILE A 38 4.13 -6.89 0.00
CA ILE A 38 3.91 -7.87 -1.07
C ILE A 38 4.89 -7.60 -2.22
N VAL A 39 5.61 -8.63 -2.65
CA VAL A 39 6.48 -8.55 -3.84
C VAL A 39 5.67 -8.93 -5.08
N SER A 40 5.60 -8.00 -6.03
CA SER A 40 4.96 -8.22 -7.32
C SER A 40 5.92 -7.90 -8.47
N SER A 41 5.94 -8.73 -9.50
CA SER A 41 6.71 -8.50 -10.71
C SER A 41 5.89 -7.71 -11.72
N ILE A 42 6.38 -6.53 -12.12
CA ILE A 42 5.79 -5.74 -13.19
C ILE A 42 6.76 -5.63 -14.37
N ARG A 43 6.23 -5.66 -15.60
CA ARG A 43 7.02 -5.42 -16.81
C ARG A 43 6.91 -3.96 -17.19
N LEU A 44 8.06 -3.31 -17.32
CA LEU A 44 8.15 -1.91 -17.73
C LEU A 44 9.07 -1.80 -18.94
N PRO A 45 8.78 -0.88 -19.89
CA PRO A 45 9.71 -0.59 -20.97
C PRO A 45 11.08 -0.18 -20.42
N LYS A 46 12.16 -0.58 -21.10
CA LYS A 46 13.54 -0.26 -20.67
C LYS A 46 13.73 1.24 -20.45
N ALA A 47 13.31 2.06 -21.42
CA ALA A 47 13.42 3.51 -21.34
C ALA A 47 12.71 4.08 -20.09
N THR A 48 11.58 3.51 -19.70
CA THR A 48 10.86 3.90 -18.48
C THR A 48 11.67 3.55 -17.23
N MET A 49 12.21 2.32 -17.13
CA MET A 49 13.03 1.92 -15.99
C MET A 49 14.34 2.71 -15.89
N ASP A 50 14.94 3.10 -17.01
CA ASP A 50 16.15 3.93 -17.01
C ASP A 50 15.86 5.32 -16.45
N ARG A 51 14.70 5.92 -16.80
CA ARG A 51 14.25 7.19 -16.19
C ARG A 51 13.99 7.07 -14.70
N VAL A 52 13.42 5.96 -14.24
CA VAL A 52 13.21 5.72 -12.79
C VAL A 52 14.55 5.64 -12.06
N ARG A 53 15.53 4.94 -12.63
CA ARG A 53 16.87 4.80 -12.05
C ARG A 53 17.57 6.15 -11.92
N GLU A 54 17.50 6.97 -12.96
CA GLU A 54 18.08 8.31 -12.96
C GLU A 54 17.42 9.20 -11.89
N ALA A 55 16.09 9.24 -11.85
CA ALA A 55 15.37 10.00 -10.83
C ALA A 55 15.71 9.53 -9.40
N ALA A 56 15.81 8.22 -9.19
CA ALA A 56 16.19 7.66 -7.89
C ALA A 56 17.62 8.01 -7.49
N HIS A 57 18.54 8.03 -8.46
CA HIS A 57 19.91 8.46 -8.25
C HIS A 57 19.97 9.93 -7.82
N GLN A 58 19.24 10.81 -8.50
CA GLN A 58 19.16 12.24 -8.16
C GLN A 58 18.57 12.48 -6.77
N GLU A 59 17.61 11.66 -6.33
CA GLU A 59 17.02 11.72 -4.99
C GLU A 59 17.83 10.96 -3.92
N GLY A 60 18.92 10.28 -4.28
CA GLY A 60 19.72 9.49 -3.34
C GLY A 60 19.00 8.27 -2.74
N VAL A 61 17.99 7.73 -3.44
CA VAL A 61 17.17 6.60 -2.96
C VAL A 61 17.23 5.40 -3.90
N LYS A 62 16.77 4.24 -3.44
CA LYS A 62 16.65 3.05 -4.29
C LYS A 62 15.50 3.22 -5.30
N PRO A 63 15.62 2.75 -6.55
CA PRO A 63 14.54 2.82 -7.55
C PRO A 63 13.21 2.23 -7.06
N THR A 64 13.25 1.11 -6.34
CA THR A 64 12.04 0.47 -5.80
C THR A 64 11.36 1.30 -4.70
N ALA A 65 12.15 2.01 -3.88
CA ALA A 65 11.62 2.92 -2.86
C ALA A 65 10.98 4.15 -3.51
N LEU A 66 11.58 4.68 -4.57
CA LEU A 66 11.02 5.79 -5.34
C LEU A 66 9.70 5.38 -6.01
N MET A 67 9.69 4.23 -6.70
CA MET A 67 8.49 3.70 -7.33
C MET A 67 7.34 3.51 -6.33
N ARG A 68 7.64 2.96 -5.15
CA ARG A 68 6.64 2.81 -4.08
C ARG A 68 6.05 4.16 -3.68
N ARG A 69 6.91 5.15 -3.36
CA ARG A 69 6.47 6.51 -2.98
C ARG A 69 5.60 7.16 -4.05
N TRP A 70 5.93 6.96 -5.33
CA TRP A 70 5.11 7.47 -6.43
C TRP A 70 3.76 6.79 -6.51
N ILE A 71 3.70 5.47 -6.34
CA ILE A 71 2.44 4.72 -6.35
C ILE A 71 1.56 5.16 -5.18
N GLU A 72 2.09 5.18 -3.95
CA GLU A 72 1.37 5.64 -2.75
C GLU A 72 0.80 7.05 -2.95
N ARG A 73 1.63 7.99 -3.41
CA ARG A 73 1.18 9.37 -3.69
C ARG A 73 0.06 9.43 -4.72
N GLN A 74 0.13 8.64 -5.79
CA GLN A 74 -0.92 8.65 -6.82
C GLN A 74 -2.21 8.03 -6.31
N LEU A 75 -2.15 7.01 -5.45
CA LEU A 75 -3.31 6.42 -4.81
C LEU A 75 -3.97 7.41 -3.85
N ASP A 76 -3.20 8.09 -3.00
CA ASP A 76 -3.71 9.12 -2.10
C ASP A 76 -4.43 10.24 -2.86
N LEU A 77 -3.87 10.67 -3.99
CA LEU A 77 -4.49 11.69 -4.85
C LEU A 77 -5.79 11.17 -5.48
N ALA A 78 -5.80 9.92 -5.96
CA ALA A 78 -6.99 9.32 -6.54
C ALA A 78 -8.12 9.17 -5.52
N GLU A 79 -7.80 8.79 -4.27
CA GLU A 79 -8.76 8.68 -3.18
C GLU A 79 -9.38 10.04 -2.84
N ARG A 80 -8.57 11.10 -2.70
CA ARG A 80 -9.08 12.45 -2.45
C ARG A 80 -10.03 12.93 -3.54
N VAL A 81 -9.66 12.71 -4.80
CA VAL A 81 -10.51 13.07 -5.95
C VAL A 81 -11.80 12.25 -5.97
N ALA A 82 -11.78 10.99 -5.54
CA ALA A 82 -12.98 10.17 -5.44
C ALA A 82 -13.94 10.72 -4.36
N VAL A 83 -13.43 11.06 -3.18
CA VAL A 83 -14.21 11.66 -2.09
C VAL A 83 -14.82 13.00 -2.49
N GLU A 84 -14.06 13.87 -3.16
CA GLU A 84 -14.56 15.16 -3.66
C GLU A 84 -15.66 15.00 -4.73
N ARG A 85 -15.56 13.96 -5.57
CA ARG A 85 -16.60 13.68 -6.57
C ARG A 85 -17.86 13.17 -5.93
N GLU A 86 -17.76 12.29 -4.94
CA GLU A 86 -18.90 11.75 -4.22
C GLU A 86 -19.64 12.86 -3.48
N SER A 87 -18.94 13.72 -2.74
CA SER A 87 -19.56 14.85 -2.06
C SER A 87 -20.26 15.82 -3.02
N ALA A 88 -19.62 16.14 -4.16
CA ALA A 88 -20.24 16.99 -5.17
C ALA A 88 -21.50 16.36 -5.79
N GLN A 89 -21.52 15.03 -5.96
CA GLN A 89 -22.69 14.30 -6.44
C GLN A 89 -23.82 14.33 -5.42
N GLU A 90 -23.52 14.14 -4.14
CA GLU A 90 -24.50 14.23 -3.05
C GLU A 90 -25.12 15.63 -2.94
N GLU A 91 -24.29 16.67 -2.99
CA GLU A 91 -24.75 18.07 -2.97
C GLU A 91 -25.65 18.39 -4.16
N HIS A 92 -25.24 17.95 -5.36
CA HIS A 92 -26.04 18.15 -6.57
C HIS A 92 -27.39 17.43 -6.47
N LEU A 93 -27.39 16.18 -6.01
CA LEU A 93 -28.63 15.42 -5.80
C LEU A 93 -29.53 16.08 -4.76
N ALA A 94 -28.97 16.54 -3.64
CA ALA A 94 -29.72 17.24 -2.60
C ALA A 94 -30.35 18.54 -3.14
N LEU A 95 -29.66 19.27 -4.02
CA LEU A 95 -30.18 20.47 -4.66
C LEU A 95 -31.34 20.13 -5.61
N LEU A 96 -31.19 19.10 -6.44
CA LEU A 96 -32.27 18.62 -7.32
C LEU A 96 -33.50 18.18 -6.53
N LEU A 97 -33.31 17.43 -5.44
CA LEU A 97 -34.39 17.01 -4.55
C LEU A 97 -35.11 18.21 -3.93
N ARG A 98 -34.37 19.20 -3.41
CA ARG A 98 -34.97 20.41 -2.84
C ARG A 98 -35.75 21.21 -3.88
N LEU A 99 -35.26 21.30 -5.12
CA LEU A 99 -35.95 21.97 -6.21
C LEU A 99 -37.23 21.23 -6.60
N ALA A 100 -37.17 19.90 -6.75
CA ALA A 100 -38.32 19.07 -7.06
C ALA A 100 -39.40 19.17 -5.97
N VAL A 101 -39.02 19.04 -4.70
CA VAL A 101 -39.95 19.19 -3.57
C VAL A 101 -40.58 20.58 -3.56
N ARG A 102 -39.80 21.65 -3.81
CA ARG A 102 -40.33 23.01 -3.89
C ARG A 102 -41.33 23.16 -5.03
N GLN A 103 -41.05 22.58 -6.19
CA GLN A 103 -41.94 22.63 -7.35
C GLN A 103 -43.26 21.92 -7.05
N GLU A 104 -43.21 20.71 -6.49
CA GLU A 104 -44.41 19.95 -6.10
C GLU A 104 -45.28 20.71 -5.08
N LEU A 105 -44.66 21.36 -4.09
CA LEU A 105 -45.39 22.20 -3.12
C LEU A 105 -46.06 23.41 -3.79
N GLN A 106 -45.41 24.01 -4.80
CA GLN A 106 -45.99 25.11 -5.57
C GLN A 106 -47.18 24.64 -6.40
N ASP A 107 -47.05 23.49 -7.08
CA ASP A 107 -48.10 22.90 -7.90
C ASP A 107 -49.31 22.48 -7.05
N ALA A 108 -49.08 22.04 -5.82
CA ALA A 108 -50.13 21.75 -4.83
C ALA A 108 -50.80 23.01 -4.23
N GLY A 109 -50.38 24.22 -4.60
CA GLY A 109 -50.90 25.47 -4.05
C GLY A 109 -50.48 25.76 -2.60
N LEU A 110 -49.54 24.97 -2.06
CA LEU A 110 -49.01 25.08 -0.71
C LEU A 110 -47.82 26.05 -0.72
N ARG A 111 -48.07 27.34 -0.96
CA ARG A 111 -47.05 28.37 -0.66
C ARG A 111 -46.97 28.54 0.86
N GLY A 112 -45.79 28.26 1.42
CA GLY A 112 -45.48 28.60 2.80
C GLY A 112 -45.51 30.11 3.02
N VAL A 113 -46.15 30.49 4.13
CA VAL A 113 -45.78 31.62 5.01
C VAL A 113 -44.32 31.46 5.42
#